data_AF-A0A1G6SHS2-F1
#
_entry.id   AF-A0A1G6SHS2-F1
#
_cell.length_a   1.000
_cell.length_b   1.000
_cell.length_c   1.000
_cell.angle_alpha   90.00
_cell.angle_beta   90.00
_cell.angle_gamma   90.00
#
_symmetry.space_group_name_H-M   'P 1'
#
loop_
_entity.id
_entity.type
_entity.pdbx_description
1 polymer ?
#
loop_
_entity_poly.entity_id
_entity_poly.type
_entity_poly.pdbx_seq_one_letter_code
_entity_poly.pdbx_strand_id
1 'polypeptide(L)'
;MSLPHAILTALLEKPSSGLELTRRFDKSIGYFWSATHQQIYRELGRLEAEGLIRALAAEQPARGQKKAYEVLPAGRAELVRWTSTAQDPKPLRDALLLRLRAAAVVGAGGLEADLRRHLELHERQLAEYREIERRDFPPGRDAPDDRLRHLVLRAGIDLETFWTGWLGHALAEFAQIAEVMENADDARDTAGAGNGTGGEAAGPPDGERAGPPGGAALTQPSGSRRAEPDGPGSEGA
;
A
#
# COMPACT_ATOMS: atom_id res chain seq x y z
N MET A 1 6.55 -0.73 -13.72
CA MET A 1 5.36 0.17 -13.75
C MET A 1 4.24 -0.54 -14.48
N SER A 2 3.00 -0.51 -13.98
CA SER A 2 1.91 -1.39 -14.48
C SER A 2 0.65 -0.66 -14.94
N LEU A 3 0.52 0.67 -14.75
CA LEU A 3 -0.61 1.41 -15.31
C LEU A 3 -0.68 1.38 -16.86
N PRO A 4 0.44 1.55 -17.61
CA PRO A 4 0.41 1.41 -19.07
C PRO A 4 -0.11 0.02 -19.50
N HIS A 5 0.37 -1.04 -18.85
CA HIS A 5 -0.07 -2.41 -19.12
C HIS A 5 -1.54 -2.64 -18.75
N ALA A 6 -2.03 -2.05 -17.65
CA ALA A 6 -3.44 -2.11 -17.29
C ALA A 6 -4.33 -1.43 -18.35
N ILE A 7 -3.91 -0.27 -18.89
CA ILE A 7 -4.63 0.43 -19.96
C ILE A 7 -4.61 -0.38 -21.25
N LEU A 8 -3.46 -0.92 -21.66
CA LEU A 8 -3.34 -1.77 -22.85
C LEU A 8 -4.23 -3.02 -22.72
N THR A 9 -4.25 -3.66 -21.54
CA THR A 9 -5.09 -4.84 -21.28
C THR A 9 -6.57 -4.47 -21.41
N ALA A 10 -7.00 -3.37 -20.77
CA ALA A 10 -8.37 -2.90 -20.83
C ALA A 10 -8.85 -2.58 -22.26
N LEU A 11 -7.98 -1.98 -23.07
CA LEU A 11 -8.26 -1.64 -24.47
C LEU A 11 -8.29 -2.88 -25.38
N LEU A 12 -7.45 -3.88 -25.13
CA LEU A 12 -7.50 -5.16 -25.86
C LEU A 12 -8.78 -5.95 -25.56
N GLU A 13 -9.26 -5.92 -24.31
CA GLU A 13 -10.55 -6.53 -23.97
C GLU A 13 -11.71 -5.85 -24.70
N LYS A 14 -11.67 -4.51 -24.77
CA LYS A 14 -12.68 -3.72 -25.47
C LYS A 14 -12.12 -2.33 -25.82
N PRO A 15 -12.02 -1.98 -27.11
CA PRO A 15 -11.73 -0.61 -27.54
C PRO A 15 -12.70 0.37 -26.89
N SER A 16 -12.17 1.44 -26.32
CA SER A 16 -12.94 2.35 -25.46
C SER A 16 -12.40 3.77 -25.54
N SER A 17 -13.26 4.75 -25.31
CA SER A 17 -12.82 6.12 -25.07
C SER A 17 -12.16 6.28 -23.71
N GLY A 18 -11.39 7.36 -23.54
CA GLY A 18 -10.75 7.67 -22.24
C GLY A 18 -11.77 7.71 -21.09
N LEU A 19 -12.96 8.27 -21.31
CA LEU A 19 -14.03 8.33 -20.31
C LEU A 19 -14.65 6.95 -20.01
N GLU A 20 -14.76 6.08 -21.02
CA GLU A 20 -15.24 4.72 -20.80
C GLU A 20 -14.19 3.88 -20.07
N LEU A 21 -12.91 4.08 -20.37
CA LEU A 21 -11.81 3.50 -19.63
C LEU A 21 -11.86 3.92 -18.16
N THR A 22 -11.97 5.21 -17.84
CA THR A 22 -12.05 5.64 -16.44
C THR A 22 -13.22 4.97 -15.71
N ARG A 23 -14.40 4.91 -16.34
CA ARG A 23 -15.57 4.21 -15.77
C ARG A 23 -15.35 2.71 -15.58
N ARG A 24 -14.59 2.05 -16.46
CA ARG A 24 -14.23 0.62 -16.32
C ARG A 24 -13.18 0.41 -15.24
N PHE A 25 -12.23 1.34 -15.08
CA PHE A 25 -11.32 1.35 -13.95
C PHE A 25 -12.07 1.52 -12.63
N ASP A 26 -13.05 2.42 -12.57
CA ASP A 26 -13.85 2.60 -11.35
C ASP A 26 -14.73 1.37 -11.02
N LYS A 27 -15.13 0.56 -12.02
CA LYS A 27 -16.10 -0.54 -11.85
C LYS A 27 -15.55 -1.96 -11.87
N SER A 28 -14.45 -2.24 -12.57
CA SER A 28 -14.01 -3.63 -12.82
C SER A 28 -12.50 -3.84 -12.73
N ILE A 29 -11.70 -2.82 -13.03
CA ILE A 29 -10.22 -2.91 -13.00
C ILE A 29 -9.64 -2.33 -11.70
N GLY A 30 -10.39 -1.44 -11.04
CA GLY A 30 -10.00 -0.76 -9.81
C GLY A 30 -9.75 -1.68 -8.61
N TYR A 31 -10.23 -2.93 -8.68
CA TYR A 31 -10.00 -3.94 -7.65
C TYR A 31 -8.52 -4.26 -7.43
N PHE A 32 -7.68 -4.14 -8.46
CA PHE A 32 -6.25 -4.51 -8.40
C PHE A 32 -5.31 -3.41 -8.82
N TRP A 33 -5.86 -2.36 -9.44
CA TRP A 33 -5.08 -1.23 -9.91
C TRP A 33 -5.86 0.07 -9.77
N SER A 34 -5.51 0.88 -8.77
CA SER A 34 -6.06 2.22 -8.62
C SER A 34 -5.28 3.20 -9.50
N ALA A 35 -6.01 3.98 -10.28
CA ALA A 35 -5.46 5.09 -11.06
C ALA A 35 -6.47 6.22 -11.11
N THR A 36 -6.01 7.44 -10.86
CA THR A 36 -6.87 8.61 -10.99
C THR A 36 -7.22 8.83 -12.46
N HIS A 37 -8.35 9.48 -12.73
CA HIS A 37 -8.73 9.82 -14.11
C HIS A 37 -7.61 10.60 -14.81
N GLN A 38 -6.98 11.55 -14.11
CA GLN A 38 -5.85 12.31 -14.64
C GLN A 38 -4.65 11.43 -15.00
N GLN A 39 -4.33 10.42 -14.18
CA GLN A 39 -3.26 9.46 -14.50
C GLN A 39 -3.62 8.66 -15.77
N ILE A 40 -4.86 8.20 -15.90
CA ILE A 40 -5.32 7.46 -17.08
C ILE A 40 -5.17 8.30 -18.36
N TYR A 41 -5.65 9.55 -18.36
CA TYR A 41 -5.54 10.42 -19.53
C TYR A 41 -4.09 10.76 -19.89
N ARG A 42 -3.23 10.98 -18.88
CA ARG A 42 -1.81 11.23 -19.11
C ARG A 42 -1.13 10.01 -19.74
N GLU A 43 -1.40 8.82 -19.22
CA GLU A 43 -0.82 7.59 -19.78
C GLU A 43 -1.39 7.26 -21.17
N LEU A 44 -2.66 7.55 -21.46
CA LEU A 44 -3.21 7.40 -22.82
C LEU A 44 -2.43 8.25 -23.84
N GLY A 45 -2.15 9.52 -23.52
CA GLY A 45 -1.36 10.38 -24.39
C GLY A 45 0.07 9.87 -24.60
N ARG A 46 0.66 9.29 -23.55
CA ARG A 46 1.99 8.68 -23.63
C ARG A 46 1.99 7.43 -24.53
N LEU A 47 1.05 6.51 -24.32
CA LEU A 47 0.91 5.28 -25.12
C LEU A 47 0.66 5.61 -26.61
N GLU A 48 -0.11 6.66 -26.90
CA GLU A 48 -0.36 7.13 -28.27
C GLU A 48 0.93 7.70 -28.89
N ALA A 49 1.67 8.53 -28.15
CA ALA A 49 2.96 9.07 -28.60
C ALA A 49 4.02 7.99 -28.83
N GLU A 50 3.98 6.90 -28.05
CA GLU A 50 4.87 5.73 -28.20
C GLU A 50 4.41 4.76 -29.32
N GLY A 51 3.29 5.02 -30.00
CA GLY A 51 2.78 4.17 -31.07
C GLY A 51 2.25 2.81 -30.59
N LEU A 52 1.88 2.70 -29.31
CA LEU A 52 1.32 1.49 -28.72
C LEU A 52 -0.20 1.42 -28.87
N ILE A 53 -0.85 2.58 -29.00
CA ILE A 53 -2.29 2.72 -29.28
C ILE A 53 -2.52 3.78 -30.36
N ARG A 54 -3.72 3.82 -30.94
CA ARG A 54 -4.18 4.94 -31.77
C ARG A 54 -5.61 5.35 -31.46
N ALA A 55 -5.93 6.63 -31.66
CA ALA A 55 -7.31 7.08 -31.69
C ALA A 55 -8.03 6.56 -32.95
N LEU A 56 -9.24 6.04 -32.76
CA LEU A 56 -10.17 5.67 -33.82
C LEU A 56 -10.83 6.94 -34.38
N ALA A 57 -10.95 6.99 -35.71
CA ALA A 57 -11.71 8.04 -36.37
C ALA A 57 -13.21 7.86 -36.06
N ALA A 58 -13.91 8.94 -35.74
CA ALA A 58 -15.36 8.90 -35.58
C ALA A 58 -16.02 8.72 -36.96
N GLU A 59 -16.98 7.81 -37.07
CA GLU A 59 -17.76 7.59 -38.30
C GLU A 59 -18.50 8.86 -38.76
N GLN A 60 -18.82 9.77 -37.83
CA GLN A 60 -19.38 11.09 -38.12
C GLN A 60 -18.67 12.16 -37.27
N PRO A 61 -18.03 13.18 -37.89
CA PRO A 61 -17.38 14.26 -37.18
C PRO A 61 -18.43 15.20 -36.56
N ALA A 62 -18.89 14.89 -35.36
CA ALA A 62 -19.68 15.80 -34.53
C ALA A 62 -18.79 16.44 -33.45
N ARG A 63 -19.01 17.74 -33.20
CA ARG A 63 -18.30 18.50 -32.16
C ARG A 63 -18.57 17.85 -30.79
N GLY A 64 -17.52 17.35 -30.13
CA GLY A 64 -17.61 16.68 -28.82
C GLY A 64 -17.61 15.15 -28.85
N GLN A 65 -17.38 14.52 -30.02
CA GLN A 65 -17.23 13.05 -30.09
C GLN A 65 -16.04 12.57 -29.26
N LYS A 66 -16.27 11.47 -28.54
CA LYS A 66 -15.26 10.87 -27.65
C LYS A 66 -14.28 10.08 -28.49
N LYS A 67 -12.99 10.42 -28.41
CA LYS A 67 -11.92 9.63 -29.03
C LYS A 67 -11.89 8.25 -28.39
N ALA A 68 -12.28 7.22 -29.14
CA ALA A 68 -12.05 5.83 -28.78
C ALA A 68 -10.61 5.45 -29.15
N TYR A 69 -10.00 4.56 -28.37
CA TYR A 69 -8.65 4.08 -28.62
C TYR A 69 -8.68 2.59 -28.92
N GLU A 70 -7.76 2.16 -29.79
CA GLU A 70 -7.45 0.75 -29.99
C GLU A 70 -5.94 0.49 -29.82
N VAL A 71 -5.60 -0.74 -29.47
CA VAL A 71 -4.21 -1.17 -29.27
C VAL A 71 -3.60 -1.58 -30.61
N LEU A 72 -2.39 -1.10 -30.86
CA LEU A 72 -1.60 -1.44 -32.05
C LEU A 72 -0.81 -2.75 -31.83
N PRO A 73 -0.30 -3.39 -32.91
CA PRO A 73 0.53 -4.59 -32.78
C PRO A 73 1.71 -4.42 -31.80
N ALA A 74 2.34 -3.24 -31.79
CA ALA A 74 3.41 -2.90 -30.85
C ALA A 74 2.93 -2.92 -29.38
N GLY A 75 1.74 -2.41 -29.09
CA GLY A 75 1.14 -2.46 -27.75
C GLY A 75 0.82 -3.88 -27.29
N ARG A 76 0.40 -4.76 -28.22
CA ARG A 76 0.21 -6.19 -27.91
C ARG A 76 1.54 -6.88 -27.62
N ALA A 77 2.57 -6.62 -28.42
CA ALA A 77 3.91 -7.17 -28.21
C ALA A 77 4.51 -6.72 -26.87
N GLU A 78 4.29 -5.47 -26.49
CA GLU A 78 4.70 -4.93 -25.19
C GLU A 78 4.06 -5.69 -24.03
N LEU A 79 2.75 -5.97 -24.11
CA LEU A 79 2.07 -6.77 -23.08
C LEU A 79 2.62 -8.19 -22.98
N VAL A 80 2.87 -8.87 -24.12
CA VAL A 80 3.45 -10.22 -24.14
C VAL A 80 4.84 -10.23 -23.50
N ARG A 81 5.66 -9.22 -23.81
CA ARG A 81 6.97 -9.05 -23.18
C ARG A 81 6.83 -8.86 -21.67
N TRP A 82 5.93 -7.98 -21.25
CA TRP A 82 5.74 -7.64 -19.85
C TRP A 82 5.24 -8.83 -19.02
N THR A 83 4.26 -9.58 -19.50
CA THR A 83 3.74 -10.77 -18.78
C THR A 83 4.76 -11.91 -18.69
N SER A 84 5.75 -11.93 -19.59
CA SER A 84 6.83 -12.93 -19.59
C SER A 84 8.06 -12.51 -18.78
N THR A 85 8.08 -11.29 -18.25
CA THR A 85 9.24 -10.76 -17.52
C THR A 85 9.18 -11.21 -16.06
N ALA A 86 10.24 -11.88 -15.59
CA ALA A 86 10.38 -12.25 -14.18
C ALA A 86 10.45 -10.98 -13.30
N GLN A 87 9.77 -11.01 -12.15
CA GLN A 87 9.76 -9.92 -11.19
C GLN A 87 10.00 -10.47 -9.78
N ASP A 88 10.84 -9.79 -9.01
CA ASP A 88 11.01 -10.12 -7.60
C ASP A 88 9.76 -9.73 -6.79
N PRO A 89 9.43 -10.50 -5.73
CA PRO A 89 8.41 -10.08 -4.77
C PRO A 89 8.74 -8.71 -4.19
N LYS A 90 7.75 -7.80 -4.20
CA LYS A 90 7.94 -6.50 -3.57
C LYS A 90 7.78 -6.63 -2.06
N PRO A 91 8.69 -6.07 -1.25
CA PRO A 91 8.50 -6.03 0.19
C PRO A 91 7.27 -5.19 0.52
N LEU A 92 6.50 -5.64 1.51
CA LEU A 92 5.39 -4.85 2.07
C LEU A 92 5.97 -3.61 2.75
N ARG A 93 5.66 -2.43 2.21
CA ARG A 93 6.08 -1.14 2.76
C ARG A 93 4.84 -0.35 3.15
N ASP A 94 4.36 -0.62 4.35
CA ASP A 94 3.17 0.01 4.90
C ASP A 94 3.52 1.02 6.00
N ALA A 95 3.02 2.25 5.87
CA ALA A 95 3.28 3.33 6.81
C ALA A 95 2.64 3.09 8.18
N LEU A 96 1.52 2.36 8.25
CA LEU A 96 0.84 2.02 9.50
C LEU A 96 1.73 1.13 10.37
N LEU A 97 2.39 0.13 9.78
CA LEU A 97 3.31 -0.76 10.49
C LEU A 97 4.51 0.00 11.05
N LEU A 98 5.05 0.96 10.29
CA LEU A 98 6.14 1.82 10.75
C LEU A 98 5.68 2.77 11.88
N ARG A 99 4.46 3.32 11.77
CA ARG A 99 3.87 4.16 12.82
C ARG A 99 3.65 3.38 14.12
N LEU A 100 3.24 2.12 14.04
CA LEU A 100 3.12 1.25 15.21
C LEU A 100 4.48 1.01 15.88
N ARG A 101 5.53 0.76 15.09
CA ARG A 101 6.91 0.69 15.62
C ARG A 101 7.33 2.00 16.30
N ALA A 102 7.01 3.15 15.71
CA ALA A 102 7.34 4.45 16.29
C ALA A 102 6.57 4.70 17.60
N ALA A 103 5.28 4.32 17.65
CA ALA A 103 4.43 4.46 18.83
C ALA A 103 4.98 3.72 20.06
N ALA A 104 5.68 2.59 19.87
CA ALA A 104 6.36 1.89 20.96
C ALA A 104 7.49 2.72 21.60
N VAL A 105 7.98 3.77 20.93
CA VAL A 105 9.05 4.64 21.43
C VAL A 105 8.50 5.96 21.95
N VAL A 106 7.52 6.55 21.27
CA VAL A 106 7.03 7.92 21.54
C VAL A 106 5.63 7.98 22.17
N GLY A 107 5.02 6.82 22.42
CA GLY A 107 3.63 6.71 22.88
C GLY A 107 2.64 6.52 21.72
N ALA A 108 1.50 5.91 22.02
CA ALA A 108 0.53 5.46 21.02
C ALA A 108 -0.71 6.36 20.87
N GLY A 109 -0.63 7.62 21.33
CA GLY A 109 -1.74 8.57 21.32
C GLY A 109 -2.39 8.73 19.93
N GLY A 110 -3.69 8.47 19.84
CA GLY A 110 -4.49 8.57 18.62
C GLY A 110 -4.28 7.45 17.59
N LEU A 111 -3.31 6.55 17.78
CA LEU A 111 -3.06 5.45 16.85
C LEU A 111 -4.18 4.42 16.86
N GLU A 112 -4.76 4.14 18.04
CA GLU A 112 -5.86 3.20 18.19
C GLU A 112 -7.12 3.61 17.40
N ALA A 113 -7.47 4.90 17.41
CA ALA A 113 -8.58 5.41 16.62
C ALA A 113 -8.33 5.28 15.12
N ASP A 114 -7.08 5.48 14.68
CA ASP A 114 -6.69 5.28 13.29
C ASP A 114 -6.71 3.79 12.89
N LEU A 115 -6.29 2.88 13.78
CA LEU A 115 -6.40 1.43 13.57
C LEU A 115 -7.86 0.98 13.40
N ARG A 116 -8.79 1.50 14.22
CA ARG A 116 -10.24 1.25 14.04
C ARG A 116 -10.75 1.75 12.69
N ARG A 117 -10.37 2.97 12.31
CA ARG A 117 -10.74 3.54 11.00
C ARG A 117 -10.22 2.67 9.85
N HIS A 118 -8.99 2.17 9.96
CA HIS A 118 -8.43 1.24 8.98
C HIS A 118 -9.22 -0.07 8.94
N LEU A 119 -9.57 -0.66 10.08
CA LEU A 119 -10.36 -1.89 10.15
C LEU A 119 -11.69 -1.73 9.41
N GLU A 120 -12.43 -0.65 9.68
CA GLU A 120 -13.71 -0.36 9.02
C GLU A 120 -13.57 -0.18 7.49
N LEU A 121 -12.44 0.36 7.02
CA LEU A 121 -12.19 0.52 5.59
C LEU A 121 -11.90 -0.83 4.93
N HIS A 122 -11.05 -1.66 5.53
CA HIS A 122 -10.72 -2.99 5.03
C HIS A 122 -11.93 -3.94 5.08
N GLU A 123 -12.77 -3.87 6.12
CA GLU A 123 -14.01 -4.65 6.21
C GLU A 123 -15.00 -4.29 5.11
N ARG A 124 -15.18 -2.98 4.82
CA ARG A 124 -16.01 -2.52 3.71
C ARG A 124 -15.49 -3.03 2.37
N GLN A 125 -14.18 -2.96 2.15
CA GLN A 125 -13.56 -3.42 0.91
C GLN A 125 -13.70 -4.95 0.73
N LEU A 126 -13.49 -5.71 1.81
CA LEU A 126 -13.66 -7.16 1.83
C LEU A 126 -15.11 -7.56 1.52
N ALA A 127 -16.08 -6.86 2.10
CA ALA A 127 -17.50 -7.10 1.82
C ALA A 127 -17.84 -6.86 0.35
N GLU A 128 -17.30 -5.79 -0.24
CA GLU A 128 -17.45 -5.49 -1.67
C GLU A 128 -16.85 -6.60 -2.55
N TYR A 129 -15.62 -7.05 -2.28
CA TYR A 129 -14.98 -8.12 -3.05
C TYR A 129 -15.73 -9.44 -2.97
N ARG A 130 -16.28 -9.78 -1.80
CA ARG A 130 -17.10 -10.99 -1.63
C ARG A 130 -18.43 -10.91 -2.39
N GLU A 131 -19.03 -9.73 -2.50
CA GLU A 131 -20.23 -9.53 -3.32
C GLU A 131 -19.91 -9.69 -4.81
N ILE A 132 -18.79 -9.12 -5.26
CA ILE A 132 -18.30 -9.29 -6.63
C ILE A 132 -18.02 -10.76 -6.94
N GLU A 133 -17.38 -11.49 -6.01
CA GLU A 133 -17.11 -12.93 -6.18
C GLU A 133 -18.40 -13.71 -6.42
N ARG A 134 -19.44 -13.46 -5.60
CA ARG A 134 -20.76 -14.10 -5.76
C ARG A 134 -21.43 -13.75 -7.10
N ARG A 135 -21.36 -12.47 -7.51
CA ARG A 135 -22.05 -11.96 -8.71
C ARG A 135 -21.37 -12.40 -10.01
N ASP A 136 -20.05 -12.27 -10.08
CA ASP A 136 -19.31 -12.37 -11.34
C ASP A 136 -18.67 -13.75 -11.55
N PHE A 137 -18.49 -14.53 -10.48
CA PHE A 137 -17.86 -15.85 -10.50
C PHE A 137 -18.75 -16.94 -9.87
N PRO A 138 -19.97 -17.16 -10.38
CA PRO A 138 -20.84 -18.23 -9.89
C PRO A 138 -20.26 -19.63 -10.22
N PRO A 139 -20.64 -20.67 -9.48
CA PRO A 139 -20.22 -22.05 -9.76
C PRO A 139 -20.51 -22.48 -11.21
N GLY A 140 -19.54 -23.15 -11.85
CA GLY A 140 -19.64 -23.64 -13.23
C GLY A 140 -19.06 -22.70 -14.30
N ARG A 141 -18.50 -21.56 -13.91
CA ARG A 141 -17.79 -20.64 -14.81
C ARG A 141 -16.28 -20.95 -14.84
N ASP A 142 -15.90 -21.95 -15.66
CA ASP A 142 -14.56 -22.57 -15.60
C ASP A 142 -13.64 -22.31 -16.82
N ALA A 143 -13.98 -21.34 -17.68
CA ALA A 143 -13.10 -20.97 -18.79
C ALA A 143 -11.72 -20.48 -18.28
N PRO A 144 -10.59 -20.80 -18.94
CA PRO A 144 -9.26 -20.41 -18.47
C PRO A 144 -9.12 -18.92 -18.13
N ASP A 145 -9.67 -18.04 -18.98
CA ASP A 145 -9.63 -16.59 -18.76
C ASP A 145 -10.48 -16.15 -17.54
N ASP A 146 -11.57 -16.84 -17.26
CA ASP A 146 -12.39 -16.58 -16.07
C ASP A 146 -11.67 -17.03 -14.80
N ARG A 147 -10.96 -18.17 -14.85
CA ARG A 147 -10.13 -18.64 -13.73
C ARG A 147 -8.99 -17.68 -13.44
N LEU A 148 -8.32 -17.16 -14.47
CA LEU A 148 -7.28 -16.14 -14.32
C LEU A 148 -7.83 -14.85 -13.70
N ARG A 149 -8.99 -14.37 -14.16
CA ARG A 149 -9.65 -13.19 -13.58
C ARG A 149 -10.08 -13.42 -12.13
N HIS A 150 -10.61 -14.61 -11.82
CA HIS A 150 -10.99 -14.97 -10.45
C HIS A 150 -9.78 -15.02 -9.52
N LEU A 151 -8.64 -15.56 -9.98
CA LEU A 151 -7.40 -15.57 -9.19
C LEU A 151 -6.97 -14.16 -8.75
N VAL A 152 -7.18 -13.15 -9.59
CA VAL A 152 -6.88 -11.77 -9.19
C VAL A 152 -7.81 -11.32 -8.05
N LEU A 153 -9.13 -11.55 -8.18
CA LEU A 153 -10.10 -11.21 -7.12
C LEU A 153 -9.82 -11.95 -5.82
N ARG A 154 -9.47 -13.23 -5.90
CA ARG A 154 -9.04 -14.03 -4.76
C ARG A 154 -7.86 -13.40 -4.04
N ALA A 155 -6.83 -12.94 -4.76
CA ALA A 155 -5.70 -12.25 -4.15
C ALA A 155 -6.13 -10.99 -3.38
N GLY A 156 -7.10 -10.23 -3.90
CA GLY A 156 -7.70 -9.09 -3.19
C GLY A 156 -8.43 -9.52 -1.92
N ILE A 157 -9.29 -10.53 -1.99
CA ILE A 157 -10.02 -11.08 -0.82
C ILE A 157 -9.05 -11.58 0.24
N ASP A 158 -8.02 -12.32 -0.15
CA ASP A 158 -7.06 -12.91 0.77
C ASP A 158 -6.22 -11.82 1.46
N LEU A 159 -5.86 -10.74 0.74
CA LEU A 159 -5.18 -9.58 1.31
C LEU A 159 -6.06 -8.80 2.30
N GLU A 160 -7.31 -8.52 1.95
CA GLU A 160 -8.24 -7.83 2.86
C GLU A 160 -8.60 -8.69 4.08
N THR A 161 -8.67 -10.01 3.90
CA THR A 161 -8.84 -10.96 5.03
C THR A 161 -7.63 -10.92 5.97
N PHE A 162 -6.41 -10.84 5.43
CA PHE A 162 -5.21 -10.65 6.24
C PHE A 162 -5.28 -9.33 7.04
N TRP A 163 -5.60 -8.21 6.39
CA TRP A 163 -5.63 -6.90 7.06
C TRP A 163 -6.68 -6.82 8.15
N THR A 164 -7.90 -7.28 7.88
CA THR A 164 -8.99 -7.30 8.87
C THR A 164 -8.61 -8.16 10.08
N GLY A 165 -8.05 -9.35 9.85
CA GLY A 165 -7.59 -10.22 10.94
C GLY A 165 -6.46 -9.60 11.76
N TRP A 166 -5.43 -9.06 11.09
CA TRP A 166 -4.30 -8.42 11.77
C TRP A 166 -4.71 -7.17 12.55
N LEU A 167 -5.55 -6.31 11.98
CA LEU A 167 -6.04 -5.10 12.66
C LEU A 167 -6.90 -5.46 13.88
N GLY A 168 -7.73 -6.51 13.76
CA GLY A 168 -8.48 -7.03 14.90
C GLY A 168 -7.58 -7.47 16.05
N HIS A 169 -6.51 -8.22 15.74
CA HIS A 169 -5.51 -8.59 16.75
C HIS A 169 -4.80 -7.36 17.33
N ALA A 170 -4.38 -6.40 16.50
CA ALA A 170 -3.71 -5.19 16.96
C ALA A 170 -4.60 -4.36 17.91
N LEU A 171 -5.89 -4.20 17.60
CA LEU A 171 -6.83 -3.51 18.51
C LEU A 171 -6.97 -4.24 19.86
N ALA A 172 -7.00 -5.58 19.86
CA ALA A 172 -7.08 -6.35 21.10
C ALA A 172 -5.83 -6.15 21.98
N GLU A 173 -4.63 -6.10 21.38
CA GLU A 173 -3.39 -5.79 22.09
C GLU A 173 -3.39 -4.38 22.70
N PHE A 174 -3.92 -3.39 21.98
CA PHE A 174 -4.05 -2.02 22.51
C PHE A 174 -4.94 -1.95 23.76
N ALA A 175 -6.04 -2.71 23.79
CA ALA A 175 -6.91 -2.80 24.96
C ALA A 175 -6.16 -3.39 26.17
N GLN A 176 -5.39 -4.46 25.97
CA GLN A 176 -4.60 -5.08 27.04
C GLN A 176 -3.49 -4.15 27.55
N ILE A 177 -2.81 -3.42 26.67
CA ILE A 177 -1.77 -2.45 27.06
C ILE A 177 -2.38 -1.34 27.93
N ALA A 178 -3.57 -0.83 27.57
CA ALA A 178 -4.27 0.18 28.35
C ALA A 178 -4.63 -0.33 29.76
N GLU A 179 -5.18 -1.55 29.86
CA GLU A 179 -5.50 -2.19 31.15
C GLU A 179 -4.26 -2.35 32.04
N VAL A 180 -3.11 -2.77 31.47
CA VAL A 180 -1.86 -2.90 32.24
C VAL A 180 -1.36 -1.55 32.74
N MET A 181 -1.48 -0.49 31.94
CA MET A 181 -1.07 0.86 32.33
C MET A 181 -1.96 1.43 33.44
N GLU A 182 -3.29 1.27 33.34
CA GLU A 182 -4.25 1.72 34.36
C GLU A 182 -4.02 1.01 35.70
N ASN A 183 -3.87 -0.32 35.69
CA ASN A 183 -3.58 -1.11 36.89
C ASN A 183 -2.24 -0.72 37.54
N ALA A 184 -1.24 -0.31 36.75
CA ALA A 184 0.06 0.12 37.25
C ALA A 184 0.00 1.51 37.92
N ASP A 185 -0.87 2.40 37.45
CA ASP A 185 -1.07 3.72 38.06
C ASP A 185 -1.92 3.60 39.34
N ASP A 186 -2.98 2.79 39.36
CA ASP A 186 -3.75 2.49 40.58
C ASP A 186 -2.88 1.88 41.69
N ALA A 187 -1.95 0.99 41.33
CA ALA A 187 -0.99 0.41 42.28
C ALA A 187 -0.01 1.45 42.85
N ARG A 188 0.35 2.49 42.08
CA ARG A 188 1.20 3.59 42.55
C ARG A 188 0.44 4.53 43.47
N ASP A 189 -0.80 4.85 43.14
CA ASP A 189 -1.64 5.73 43.96
C ASP A 189 -1.99 5.09 45.31
N THR A 190 -2.28 3.79 45.32
CA THR A 190 -2.52 3.02 46.56
C THR A 190 -1.26 2.89 47.44
N ALA A 191 -0.08 2.70 46.84
CA ALA A 191 1.18 2.68 47.57
C ALA A 191 1.58 4.08 48.11
N GLY A 192 1.26 5.15 47.38
CA GLY A 192 1.49 6.54 47.79
C GLY A 192 0.62 7.00 48.96
N ALA A 193 -0.61 6.49 49.07
CA ALA A 193 -1.53 6.80 50.16
C ALA A 193 -1.16 6.13 51.51
N GLY A 194 -0.30 5.11 51.50
CA GLY A 194 0.05 4.30 52.68
C GLY A 194 1.20 4.80 53.55
N ASN A 195 1.92 5.87 53.17
CA ASN A 195 3.14 6.30 53.88
C ASN A 195 3.04 7.71 54.51
N GLY A 196 1.82 8.14 54.85
CA GLY A 196 1.54 9.40 55.53
C GLY A 196 1.32 9.22 57.04
N THR A 197 2.28 8.69 57.80
CA THR A 197 2.30 8.88 59.26
C THR A 197 3.69 8.64 59.87
N GLY A 198 4.32 9.72 60.32
CA GLY A 198 5.30 9.72 61.42
C GLY A 198 6.77 9.53 61.05
N GLY A 199 7.57 10.60 61.14
CA GLY A 199 9.02 10.49 61.00
C GLY A 199 9.77 11.82 61.00
N GLU A 200 9.60 12.61 62.05
CA GLU A 200 10.44 13.76 62.37
C GLU A 200 11.89 13.32 62.64
N ALA A 201 12.87 13.84 61.88
CA ALA A 201 14.27 13.94 62.29
C ALA A 201 15.13 14.81 61.34
N ALA A 202 15.58 15.94 61.88
CA ALA A 202 16.88 16.61 61.75
C ALA A 202 17.77 16.39 60.49
N GLY A 203 18.15 17.49 59.83
CA GLY A 203 19.46 17.63 59.16
C GLY A 203 20.51 18.23 60.10
N PRO A 204 21.72 18.65 59.65
CA PRO A 204 22.51 18.41 58.43
C PRO A 204 23.94 17.88 58.84
N PRO A 205 25.11 18.05 58.14
CA PRO A 205 25.43 18.71 56.86
C PRO A 205 26.45 18.01 55.92
N ASP A 206 26.58 18.63 54.73
CA ASP A 206 27.68 18.73 53.74
C ASP A 206 28.93 17.82 53.83
N GLY A 207 29.29 17.24 52.67
CA GLY A 207 30.61 16.65 52.42
C GLY A 207 30.79 15.97 51.05
N GLU A 208 31.36 16.73 50.10
CA GLU A 208 32.28 16.33 49.01
C GLU A 208 32.01 15.16 48.02
N ARG A 209 31.82 15.57 46.75
CA ARG A 209 32.52 15.14 45.50
C ARG A 209 32.90 13.66 45.29
N ALA A 210 32.38 13.09 44.19
CA ALA A 210 33.17 12.29 43.23
C ALA A 210 32.47 12.26 41.84
N GLY A 211 33.26 12.45 40.78
CA GLY A 211 32.82 12.52 39.38
C GLY A 211 32.57 11.17 38.68
N PRO A 212 32.29 11.18 37.36
CA PRO A 212 31.62 10.10 36.64
C PRO A 212 32.59 9.13 35.93
N PRO A 213 32.08 7.98 35.45
CA PRO A 213 32.27 7.63 34.04
C PRO A 213 30.95 7.09 33.44
N GLY A 214 30.58 7.31 32.18
CA GLY A 214 31.34 7.10 30.95
C GLY A 214 30.67 5.95 30.17
N GLY A 215 30.27 6.19 28.91
CA GLY A 215 29.73 5.15 28.03
C GLY A 215 28.77 5.74 27.00
N ALA A 216 29.25 6.25 25.86
CA ALA A 216 29.61 5.51 24.64
C ALA A 216 28.55 5.77 23.56
N ALA A 217 28.89 6.72 22.69
CA ALA A 217 28.23 6.96 21.42
C ALA A 217 28.42 5.73 20.50
N LEU A 218 27.34 5.27 19.88
CA LEU A 218 27.40 4.33 18.76
C LEU A 218 27.05 5.05 17.46
N THR A 219 28.08 5.11 16.66
CA THR A 219 28.25 5.64 15.32
C THR A 219 27.39 4.89 14.30
N GLN A 220 26.78 5.65 13.37
CA GLN A 220 26.28 5.12 12.11
C GLN A 220 27.45 4.73 11.18
N PRO A 221 27.24 3.81 10.22
CA PRO A 221 28.01 3.81 8.99
C PRO A 221 27.15 4.31 7.82
N SER A 222 27.56 5.44 7.26
CA SER A 222 27.21 5.90 5.91
C SER A 222 28.11 5.22 4.87
N GLY A 223 27.49 4.64 3.85
CA GLY A 223 27.85 4.84 2.45
C GLY A 223 28.96 3.98 1.81
N SER A 224 28.69 3.51 0.59
CA SER A 224 29.54 3.65 -0.62
C SER A 224 28.80 3.05 -1.84
N ARG A 225 28.33 3.87 -2.79
CA ARG A 225 28.95 4.23 -4.10
C ARG A 225 29.18 3.01 -5.01
N ARG A 226 28.38 2.84 -6.09
CA ARG A 226 28.61 3.31 -7.48
C ARG A 226 30.04 3.07 -7.98
N ALA A 227 30.16 2.19 -8.98
CA ALA A 227 31.24 2.14 -9.94
C ALA A 227 30.63 1.89 -11.34
N GLU A 228 30.70 2.88 -12.22
CA GLU A 228 30.97 2.67 -13.65
C GLU A 228 32.50 2.61 -13.81
N PRO A 229 33.04 2.01 -14.89
CA PRO A 229 33.52 2.88 -15.98
C PRO A 229 33.41 2.30 -17.41
N ASP A 230 33.37 3.25 -18.36
CA ASP A 230 34.04 3.34 -19.66
C ASP A 230 33.81 2.31 -20.79
N GLY A 231 33.21 2.80 -21.88
CA GLY A 231 33.69 2.52 -23.26
C GLY A 231 34.89 3.42 -23.61
N PRO A 232 35.57 3.30 -24.78
CA PRO A 232 34.97 3.07 -26.10
C PRO A 232 35.77 2.09 -27.02
N GLY A 233 35.20 1.73 -28.18
CA GLY A 233 35.91 1.01 -29.24
C GLY A 233 35.14 0.95 -30.55
N SER A 234 35.58 1.75 -31.51
CA SER A 234 35.20 1.78 -32.93
C SER A 234 35.95 0.70 -33.76
N GLU A 235 35.52 0.54 -35.03
CA GLU A 235 36.05 -0.34 -36.12
C GLU A 235 35.43 -1.75 -36.14
N GLY A 236 34.95 -2.33 -37.24
CA GLY A 236 34.99 -2.03 -38.68
C GLY A 236 34.72 -3.37 -39.42
N ALA A 237 34.13 -3.28 -40.62
CA ALA A 237 33.72 -4.35 -41.56
C ALA A 237 32.36 -5.03 -41.31
#